data_AF-A0A2M8NRP5-F1
#
_entry.id   AF-A0A2M8NRP5-F1
#
_cell.length_a   1.000
_cell.length_b   1.000
_cell.length_c   1.000
_cell.angle_alpha   90.00
_cell.angle_beta   90.00
_cell.angle_gamma   90.00
#
_symmetry.space_group_name_H-M   'P 1'
#
loop_
_entity.id
_entity.type
_entity.pdbx_description
1 polymer ?
#
loop_
_entity_poly.entity_id
_entity_poly.type
_entity_poly.pdbx_seq_one_letter_code
_entity_poly.pdbx_strand_id
1 'polypeptide(L)'
;MIDGISGANIVAAQAAIADSTTPRTRSQGLGLIGAAFGLGFTIGPVIAIITLQASGGNYQAPAFVAAGFSFCSILLSMFWFKETHPQEKRGQITNKGGIFMLGKLRQVIQNPLVGVLLALIFMQRLIFAGVESLLALFTLNRLGMNGSWNAMIFLLIGTLLVVVQGKYIGEWTRRFGERKLIYGGLAILACGLILLSITPNQTVPNYSRDGLIAELQGDETPTTDQIDLLPPDGNNGWLGVIWILLVMFPVAIGAGVITPSINSLITQNVTQADVGSALGVSASLVSLANAITPIIGGLIFQFLGGTALFMLGGLVMIGISLYAFQNLNPQKTVVTTHD
;
A
#
# COMPACT_ATOMS: atom_id res chain seq x y z
N MET A 1 6.59 -15.73 12.51
CA MET A 1 7.05 -16.75 11.52
C MET A 1 5.87 -17.38 10.77
N ILE A 2 4.89 -17.97 11.47
CA ILE A 2 3.71 -18.61 10.82
C ILE A 2 2.91 -17.60 9.97
N ASP A 3 2.66 -16.40 10.49
CA ASP A 3 1.98 -15.32 9.77
C ASP A 3 2.72 -14.93 8.47
N GLY A 4 4.04 -14.76 8.56
CA GLY A 4 4.88 -14.46 7.39
C GLY A 4 4.87 -15.56 6.31
N ILE A 5 4.85 -16.84 6.70
CA ILE A 5 4.74 -17.97 5.75
C ILE A 5 3.35 -18.00 5.10
N SER A 6 2.31 -17.66 5.87
CA SER A 6 0.91 -17.64 5.39
C SER A 6 0.62 -16.49 4.43
N GLY A 7 1.45 -15.44 4.40
CA GLY A 7 1.31 -14.28 3.50
C GLY A 7 1.45 -14.57 2.00
N ALA A 8 1.89 -15.78 1.62
CA ALA A 8 1.90 -16.22 0.22
C ALA A 8 0.49 -16.34 -0.39
N ASN A 9 -0.57 -16.35 0.43
CA ASN A 9 -1.96 -16.41 0.00
C ASN A 9 -2.36 -15.24 -0.94
N ILE A 10 -1.80 -14.04 -0.74
CA ILE A 10 -2.09 -12.87 -1.59
C ILE A 10 -1.59 -13.11 -3.02
N VAL A 11 -0.40 -13.68 -3.17
CA VAL A 11 0.19 -13.96 -4.49
C VAL A 11 -0.63 -15.02 -5.22
N ALA A 12 -1.06 -16.07 -4.51
CA ALA A 12 -1.93 -17.10 -5.07
C ALA A 12 -3.28 -16.51 -5.53
N ALA A 13 -3.90 -15.64 -4.71
CA ALA A 13 -5.13 -14.95 -5.07
C ALA A 13 -4.95 -14.03 -6.29
N GLN A 14 -3.85 -13.27 -6.36
CA GLN A 14 -3.53 -12.43 -7.52
C GLN A 14 -3.33 -13.25 -8.80
N ALA A 15 -2.65 -14.40 -8.70
CA ALA A 15 -2.47 -15.31 -9.84
C ALA A 15 -3.81 -15.90 -10.30
N ALA A 16 -4.65 -16.39 -9.39
CA ALA A 16 -5.97 -16.92 -9.71
C ALA A 16 -6.90 -15.86 -10.35
N ILE A 17 -6.82 -14.61 -9.89
CA ILE A 17 -7.51 -13.48 -10.52
C ILE A 17 -6.94 -13.19 -11.91
N ALA A 18 -5.62 -13.24 -12.09
CA ALA A 18 -5.00 -13.04 -13.40
C ALA A 18 -5.43 -14.13 -14.41
N ASP A 19 -5.58 -15.37 -13.95
CA ASP A 19 -6.02 -16.51 -14.78
C ASP A 19 -7.49 -16.43 -15.18
N SER A 20 -8.34 -15.88 -14.31
CA SER A 20 -9.78 -15.72 -14.55
C SER A 20 -10.16 -14.39 -15.21
N THR A 21 -9.20 -13.51 -15.49
CA THR A 21 -9.43 -12.20 -16.11
C THR A 21 -8.76 -12.05 -17.46
N THR A 22 -9.36 -11.22 -18.32
CA THR A 22 -8.80 -10.85 -19.62
C THR A 22 -7.82 -9.68 -19.47
N PRO A 23 -6.90 -9.45 -20.43
CA PRO A 23 -6.00 -8.28 -20.39
C PRO A 23 -6.73 -6.94 -20.19
N ARG A 24 -7.97 -6.82 -20.70
CA ARG A 24 -8.79 -5.61 -20.57
C ARG A 24 -9.38 -5.42 -19.17
N THR A 25 -9.62 -6.50 -18.43
CA THR A 25 -10.27 -6.50 -17.11
C THR A 25 -9.32 -6.86 -15.97
N ARG A 26 -8.05 -7.15 -16.28
CA ARG A 26 -7.08 -7.66 -15.30
C ARG A 26 -6.72 -6.67 -14.21
N SER A 27 -6.43 -5.41 -14.57
CA SER A 27 -6.26 -4.34 -13.58
C SER A 27 -7.48 -4.17 -12.67
N GLN A 28 -8.69 -4.36 -13.20
CA GLN A 28 -9.92 -4.30 -12.40
C GLN A 28 -10.00 -5.47 -11.41
N GLY A 29 -9.74 -6.69 -11.87
CA GLY A 29 -9.71 -7.86 -10.99
C GLY A 29 -8.66 -7.71 -9.89
N LEU A 30 -7.45 -7.30 -10.23
CA LEU A 30 -6.38 -7.07 -9.25
C LEU A 30 -6.70 -5.90 -8.31
N GLY A 31 -7.43 -4.88 -8.80
CA GLY A 31 -7.96 -3.79 -7.98
C GLY A 31 -9.00 -4.24 -6.97
N LEU A 32 -9.84 -5.23 -7.28
CA LEU A 32 -10.80 -5.77 -6.32
C LEU A 32 -10.12 -6.37 -5.08
N ILE A 33 -8.91 -6.94 -5.23
CA ILE A 33 -8.11 -7.41 -4.08
C ILE A 33 -7.75 -6.23 -3.16
N GLY A 34 -7.26 -5.12 -3.72
CA GLY A 34 -6.92 -3.95 -2.91
C GLY A 34 -8.14 -3.21 -2.38
N ALA A 35 -9.29 -3.26 -3.06
CA ALA A 35 -10.57 -2.82 -2.51
C ALA A 35 -10.99 -3.67 -1.30
N ALA A 36 -10.79 -4.99 -1.33
CA ALA A 36 -11.04 -5.86 -0.18
C ALA A 36 -10.12 -5.52 1.01
N PHE A 37 -8.84 -5.23 0.76
CA PHE A 37 -7.93 -4.70 1.79
C PHE A 37 -8.40 -3.37 2.36
N GLY A 38 -8.81 -2.43 1.50
CA GLY A 38 -9.36 -1.14 1.92
C GLY A 38 -10.59 -1.31 2.82
N LEU A 39 -11.51 -2.21 2.46
CA LEU A 39 -12.69 -2.53 3.29
C LEU A 39 -12.28 -3.11 4.65
N GLY A 40 -11.32 -4.05 4.66
CA GLY A 40 -10.79 -4.62 5.89
C GLY A 40 -10.15 -3.56 6.79
N PHE A 41 -9.45 -2.61 6.20
CA PHE A 41 -8.81 -1.49 6.92
C PHE A 41 -9.84 -0.48 7.47
N THR A 42 -10.92 -0.21 6.73
CA THR A 42 -12.00 0.68 7.16
C THR A 42 -12.88 0.04 8.25
N ILE A 43 -13.26 -1.23 8.08
CA ILE A 43 -14.22 -1.90 8.97
C ILE A 43 -13.52 -2.54 10.18
N GLY A 44 -12.27 -2.97 10.02
CA GLY A 44 -11.51 -3.71 11.04
C GLY A 44 -11.43 -2.99 12.40
N PRO A 45 -10.97 -1.73 12.47
CA PRO A 45 -10.92 -0.98 13.74
C PRO A 45 -12.29 -0.83 14.40
N VAL A 46 -13.35 -0.65 13.62
CA VAL A 46 -14.72 -0.52 14.13
C VAL A 46 -15.17 -1.84 14.79
N ILE A 47 -14.96 -2.97 14.12
CA ILE A 47 -15.26 -4.29 14.69
C ILE A 47 -14.43 -4.54 15.95
N ALA A 48 -13.13 -4.17 15.94
CA ALA A 48 -12.25 -4.34 17.08
C ALA A 48 -12.72 -3.52 18.29
N ILE A 49 -13.08 -2.25 18.10
CA ILE A 49 -13.58 -1.37 19.17
C ILE A 49 -14.91 -1.90 19.73
N ILE A 50 -15.88 -2.25 18.87
CA ILE A 50 -17.18 -2.79 19.30
C ILE A 50 -16.97 -4.06 20.13
N THR A 51 -16.11 -4.96 19.66
CA THR A 51 -15.84 -6.24 20.34
C THR A 51 -15.12 -6.02 21.68
N LEU A 52 -14.17 -5.08 21.74
CA LEU A 52 -13.45 -4.74 22.96
C LEU A 52 -14.40 -4.13 24.01
N GLN A 53 -15.28 -3.21 23.59
CA GLN A 53 -16.27 -2.61 24.48
C GLN A 53 -17.31 -3.62 24.96
N ALA A 54 -17.85 -4.44 24.05
CA ALA A 54 -18.85 -5.46 24.39
C ALA A 54 -18.30 -6.56 25.33
N SER A 55 -16.99 -6.80 25.32
CA SER A 55 -16.32 -7.77 26.19
C SER A 55 -15.77 -7.18 27.49
N GLY A 56 -16.05 -5.90 27.80
CA GLY A 56 -15.58 -5.25 29.01
C GLY A 56 -14.06 -4.98 29.03
N GLY A 57 -13.45 -4.73 27.86
CA GLY A 57 -12.01 -4.45 27.74
C GLY A 57 -11.14 -5.69 27.57
N ASN A 58 -11.71 -6.86 27.25
CA ASN A 58 -10.93 -8.06 27.02
C ASN A 58 -10.26 -8.04 25.62
N TYR A 59 -8.95 -7.78 25.60
CA TYR A 59 -8.13 -7.76 24.39
C TYR A 59 -8.11 -9.08 23.59
N GLN A 60 -8.48 -10.22 24.20
CA GLN A 60 -8.57 -11.49 23.49
C GLN A 60 -9.80 -11.55 22.57
N ALA A 61 -10.88 -10.82 22.89
CA ALA A 61 -12.13 -10.93 22.15
C ALA A 61 -12.00 -10.47 20.68
N PRO A 62 -11.37 -9.30 20.37
CA PRO A 62 -11.07 -8.93 18.98
C PRO A 62 -10.23 -9.99 18.24
N ALA A 63 -9.29 -10.64 18.92
CA ALA A 63 -8.44 -11.67 18.33
C ALA A 63 -9.25 -12.93 17.95
N PHE A 64 -10.17 -13.38 18.81
CA PHE A 64 -11.07 -14.49 18.48
C PHE A 64 -12.04 -14.16 17.34
N VAL A 65 -12.51 -12.91 17.25
CA VAL A 65 -13.32 -12.47 16.10
C VAL A 65 -12.51 -12.53 14.81
N ALA A 66 -11.27 -12.05 14.81
CA ALA A 66 -10.37 -12.15 13.66
C ALA A 66 -10.09 -13.62 13.27
N ALA A 67 -9.89 -14.50 14.26
CA ALA A 67 -9.75 -15.94 14.02
C ALA A 67 -11.01 -16.55 13.38
N GLY A 68 -12.20 -16.13 13.82
CA GLY A 68 -13.48 -16.51 13.21
C GLY A 68 -13.58 -16.08 11.74
N PHE A 69 -13.21 -14.85 11.40
CA PHE A 69 -13.14 -14.40 10.00
C PHE A 69 -12.15 -15.23 9.17
N SER A 70 -10.98 -15.55 9.73
CA SER A 70 -9.99 -16.41 9.06
C SER A 70 -10.53 -17.82 8.82
N PHE A 71 -11.20 -18.41 9.82
CA PHE A 71 -11.85 -19.71 9.69
C PHE A 71 -12.95 -19.70 8.62
N CYS A 72 -13.80 -18.67 8.60
CA CYS A 72 -14.79 -18.47 7.54
C CYS A 72 -14.13 -18.36 6.16
N SER A 73 -13.02 -17.61 6.04
CA SER A 73 -12.26 -17.50 4.78
C SER A 73 -11.74 -18.86 4.30
N ILE A 74 -11.26 -19.71 5.21
CA ILE A 74 -10.84 -21.09 4.92
C ILE A 74 -12.03 -21.92 4.43
N LEU A 75 -13.18 -21.85 5.11
CA LEU A 75 -14.39 -22.58 4.68
C LEU A 75 -14.87 -22.13 3.30
N LEU A 76 -14.94 -20.82 3.05
CA LEU A 76 -15.32 -20.27 1.74
C LEU A 76 -14.34 -20.70 0.66
N SER A 77 -13.05 -20.74 0.96
CA SER A 77 -12.01 -21.21 0.05
C SER A 77 -12.14 -22.72 -0.22
N MET A 78 -12.46 -23.54 0.77
CA MET A 78 -12.61 -24.98 0.59
C MET A 78 -13.88 -25.36 -0.19
N PHE A 79 -15.01 -24.70 0.09
CA PHE A 79 -16.30 -25.09 -0.47
C PHE A 79 -16.70 -24.31 -1.72
N TRP A 80 -16.27 -23.05 -1.86
CA TRP A 80 -16.75 -22.17 -2.90
C TRP A 80 -15.72 -21.86 -3.98
N PHE A 81 -14.43 -21.93 -3.65
CA PHE A 81 -13.36 -21.67 -4.62
C PHE A 81 -13.24 -22.82 -5.62
N LYS A 82 -13.54 -22.52 -6.88
CA LYS A 82 -13.26 -23.43 -8.00
C LYS A 82 -11.82 -23.23 -8.46
N GLU A 83 -11.09 -24.33 -8.58
CA GLU A 83 -9.75 -24.33 -9.16
C GLU A 83 -9.72 -23.62 -10.52
N THR A 84 -8.77 -22.69 -10.69
CA THR A 84 -8.59 -21.93 -11.93
C THR A 84 -7.65 -22.64 -12.92
N HIS A 85 -6.79 -23.54 -12.45
CA HIS A 85 -5.83 -24.24 -13.30
C HIS A 85 -6.40 -25.50 -13.99
N PRO A 86 -6.16 -25.73 -15.30
CA PRO A 86 -6.63 -26.93 -16.00
C PRO A 86 -6.11 -28.23 -15.38
N GLN A 87 -6.97 -29.25 -15.26
CA GLN A 87 -6.63 -30.55 -14.68
C GLN A 87 -5.43 -31.22 -15.37
N GLU A 88 -5.27 -31.04 -16.68
CA GLU A 88 -4.18 -31.64 -17.46
C GLU A 88 -2.78 -31.10 -17.11
N LYS A 89 -2.70 -29.89 -16.53
CA LYS A 89 -1.44 -29.29 -16.09
C LYS A 89 -1.21 -29.40 -14.58
N ARG A 90 -2.13 -30.05 -13.84
CA ARG A 90 -1.95 -30.35 -12.41
C ARG A 90 -0.90 -31.44 -12.23
N GLY A 91 -0.01 -31.29 -11.25
CA GLY A 91 0.90 -32.36 -10.83
C GLY A 91 2.13 -32.59 -11.73
N GLN A 92 2.32 -31.85 -12.82
CA GLN A 92 3.65 -31.72 -13.46
C GLN A 92 4.54 -30.81 -12.61
N ILE A 93 4.72 -31.17 -11.33
CA ILE A 93 5.86 -30.71 -10.54
C ILE A 93 7.05 -31.42 -11.17
N THR A 94 7.61 -30.85 -12.23
CA THR A 94 8.92 -31.29 -12.69
C THR A 94 9.85 -31.12 -11.50
N ASN A 95 10.36 -32.24 -10.98
CA ASN A 95 11.22 -32.37 -9.80
C ASN A 95 12.59 -31.67 -9.94
N LYS A 96 12.68 -30.64 -10.79
CA LYS A 96 13.84 -29.79 -10.99
C LYS A 96 13.74 -28.66 -9.97
N GLY A 97 14.32 -28.92 -8.79
CA GLY A 97 14.19 -28.16 -7.54
C GLY A 97 14.58 -26.68 -7.58
N GLY A 98 14.54 -26.04 -6.42
CA GLY A 98 14.59 -24.57 -6.21
C GLY A 98 15.70 -23.78 -6.93
N ILE A 99 16.77 -24.45 -7.38
CA ILE A 99 17.83 -23.86 -8.23
C ILE A 99 17.28 -23.48 -9.62
N PHE A 100 16.36 -24.26 -10.19
CA PHE A 100 15.68 -23.95 -11.46
C PHE A 100 14.69 -22.79 -11.31
N MET A 101 14.12 -22.61 -10.12
CA MET A 101 13.19 -21.52 -9.81
C MET A 101 13.92 -20.17 -9.69
N LEU A 102 15.11 -20.15 -9.08
CA LEU A 102 15.99 -18.96 -9.06
C LEU A 102 16.47 -18.57 -10.47
N GLY A 103 16.76 -19.54 -11.32
CA GLY A 103 17.09 -19.32 -12.74
C GLY A 103 15.93 -18.70 -13.53
N LYS A 104 14.70 -19.19 -13.33
CA LYS A 104 13.49 -18.60 -13.91
C LYS A 104 13.18 -17.21 -13.35
N LEU A 105 13.40 -16.99 -12.06
CA LEU A 105 13.27 -15.67 -11.43
C LEU A 105 14.19 -14.65 -12.10
N ARG A 106 15.44 -15.05 -12.33
CA ARG A 106 16.42 -14.23 -13.05
C ARG A 106 15.95 -13.92 -14.47
N GLN A 107 15.36 -14.90 -15.17
CA GLN A 107 14.83 -14.71 -16.52
C GLN A 107 13.64 -13.74 -16.55
N VAL A 108 12.74 -13.79 -15.56
CA VAL A 108 11.61 -12.86 -15.42
C VAL A 108 12.11 -11.44 -15.18
N ILE A 109 13.11 -11.26 -14.30
CA ILE A 109 13.71 -9.95 -14.01
C ILE A 109 14.51 -9.42 -15.21
N GLN A 110 15.11 -10.31 -16.02
CA GLN A 110 15.85 -9.95 -17.22
C GLN A 110 14.97 -9.45 -18.37
N ASN A 111 13.65 -9.67 -18.34
CA ASN A 111 12.76 -8.98 -19.26
C ASN A 111 12.82 -7.48 -18.92
N PRO A 112 13.31 -6.62 -19.84
CA PRO A 112 13.60 -5.23 -19.54
C PRO A 112 12.37 -4.45 -19.08
N LEU A 113 11.19 -4.77 -19.62
CA LEU A 113 9.94 -4.13 -19.22
C LEU A 113 9.50 -4.58 -17.82
N VAL A 114 9.60 -5.87 -17.52
CA VAL A 114 9.23 -6.43 -16.21
C VAL A 114 10.19 -5.92 -15.14
N GLY A 115 11.50 -5.87 -15.41
CA GLY A 115 12.49 -5.29 -14.51
C GLY A 115 12.19 -3.82 -14.15
N VAL A 116 11.82 -3.00 -15.14
CA VAL A 116 11.37 -1.61 -14.90
C VAL A 116 10.14 -1.59 -14.02
N LEU A 117 9.11 -2.39 -14.32
CA LEU A 117 7.88 -2.47 -13.53
C LEU A 117 8.14 -2.92 -12.07
N LEU A 118 9.05 -3.86 -11.87
CA LEU A 118 9.48 -4.32 -10.54
C LEU A 118 10.24 -3.24 -9.77
N ALA A 119 11.08 -2.45 -10.44
CA ALA A 119 11.75 -1.30 -9.82
C ALA A 119 10.73 -0.21 -9.43
N LEU A 120 9.74 0.05 -10.30
CA LEU A 120 8.68 1.03 -10.03
C LEU A 120 7.84 0.63 -8.81
N ILE A 121 7.40 -0.63 -8.71
CA ILE A 121 6.60 -1.08 -7.56
C ILE A 121 7.42 -1.10 -6.27
N PHE A 122 8.71 -1.49 -6.33
CA PHE A 122 9.59 -1.44 -5.16
C PHE A 122 9.76 -0.02 -4.64
N MET A 123 10.11 0.92 -5.52
CA MET A 123 10.34 2.31 -5.13
C MET A 123 9.04 2.99 -4.69
N GLN A 124 7.93 2.73 -5.38
CA GLN A 124 6.62 3.23 -4.98
C GLN A 124 6.24 2.71 -3.60
N ARG A 125 6.45 1.41 -3.33
CA ARG A 125 6.14 0.82 -2.03
C ARG A 125 7.05 1.37 -0.94
N LEU A 126 8.33 1.57 -1.20
CA LEU A 126 9.29 2.12 -0.26
C LEU A 126 8.85 3.48 0.29
N ILE A 127 8.46 4.39 -0.63
CA ILE A 127 8.02 5.74 -0.30
C ILE A 127 6.65 5.72 0.38
N PHE A 128 5.69 5.00 -0.19
CA PHE A 128 4.31 5.00 0.31
C PHE A 128 4.17 4.31 1.67
N ALA A 129 4.90 3.21 1.90
CA ALA A 129 4.94 2.58 3.21
C ALA A 129 5.52 3.52 4.27
N GLY A 130 6.40 4.46 3.89
CA GLY A 130 7.01 5.42 4.81
C GLY A 130 5.97 6.42 5.29
N VAL A 131 5.09 6.82 4.37
CA VAL A 131 3.90 7.59 4.71
C VAL A 131 3.01 6.81 5.65
N GLU A 132 2.60 5.59 5.31
CA GLU A 132 1.75 4.77 6.19
C GLU A 132 2.35 4.63 7.60
N SER A 133 3.65 4.37 7.72
CA SER A 133 4.31 4.13 9.00
C SER A 133 4.50 5.37 9.87
N LEU A 134 4.68 6.54 9.27
CA LEU A 134 5.08 7.76 9.99
C LEU A 134 4.03 8.86 9.93
N LEU A 135 2.91 8.65 9.21
CA LEU A 135 1.83 9.62 9.11
C LEU A 135 1.30 10.00 10.49
N ALA A 136 1.04 9.03 11.36
CA ALA A 136 0.52 9.30 12.70
C ALA A 136 1.49 10.12 13.56
N LEU A 137 2.80 9.84 13.45
CA LEU A 137 3.83 10.61 14.14
C LEU A 137 3.95 12.03 13.57
N PHE A 138 3.87 12.17 12.25
CA PHE A 138 3.87 13.46 11.58
C PHE A 138 2.66 14.31 11.98
N THR A 139 1.44 13.76 11.96
CA THR A 139 0.22 14.49 12.32
C THR A 139 0.19 14.84 13.80
N LEU A 140 0.76 14.00 14.66
CA LEU A 140 0.96 14.31 16.06
C LEU A 140 1.92 15.50 16.23
N ASN A 141 3.11 15.44 15.64
CA ASN A 141 4.13 16.49 15.75
C ASN A 141 3.71 17.81 15.07
N ARG A 142 2.97 17.74 13.96
CA ARG A 142 2.63 18.91 13.13
C ARG A 142 1.27 19.54 13.44
N LEU A 143 0.27 18.71 13.78
CA LEU A 143 -1.13 19.14 13.94
C LEU A 143 -1.68 18.82 15.33
N GLY A 144 -0.92 18.15 16.21
CA GLY A 144 -1.42 17.72 17.52
C GLY A 144 -2.53 16.67 17.42
N MET A 145 -2.56 15.89 16.33
CA MET A 145 -3.60 14.87 16.11
C MET A 145 -3.32 13.63 16.96
N ASN A 146 -4.20 13.34 17.90
CA ASN A 146 -4.20 12.11 18.70
C ASN A 146 -4.62 10.87 17.87
N GLY A 147 -4.78 9.73 18.54
CA GLY A 147 -5.18 8.47 17.91
C GLY A 147 -6.54 8.55 17.19
N SER A 148 -7.49 9.30 17.74
CA SER A 148 -8.84 9.44 17.18
C SER A 148 -8.83 10.15 15.82
N TRP A 149 -8.09 11.26 15.71
CA TRP A 149 -7.93 11.97 14.44
C TRP A 149 -7.23 11.12 13.37
N ASN A 150 -6.18 10.38 13.76
CA ASN A 150 -5.48 9.48 12.85
C ASN A 150 -6.39 8.33 12.39
N ALA A 151 -7.23 7.77 13.26
CA ALA A 151 -8.20 6.76 12.88
C ALA A 151 -9.18 7.27 11.80
N MET A 152 -9.63 8.54 11.89
CA MET A 152 -10.46 9.15 10.85
C MET A 152 -9.73 9.32 9.52
N ILE A 153 -8.46 9.70 9.54
CA ILE A 153 -7.62 9.80 8.33
C ILE A 153 -7.48 8.42 7.67
N PHE A 154 -7.17 7.40 8.46
CA PHE A 154 -7.03 6.03 7.97
C PHE A 154 -8.36 5.47 7.43
N LEU A 155 -9.49 5.78 8.08
CA LEU A 155 -10.82 5.46 7.58
C LEU A 155 -11.08 6.11 6.20
N LEU A 156 -10.71 7.39 6.04
CA LEU A 156 -10.82 8.11 4.78
C LEU A 156 -9.96 7.46 3.69
N ILE A 157 -8.68 7.18 3.98
CA ILE A 157 -7.77 6.52 3.03
C ILE A 157 -8.34 5.16 2.61
N GLY A 158 -8.76 4.32 3.55
CA GLY A 158 -9.37 3.02 3.28
C GLY A 158 -10.60 3.15 2.37
N THR A 159 -11.50 4.08 2.69
CA THR A 159 -12.70 4.34 1.89
C THR A 159 -12.37 4.79 0.47
N LEU A 160 -11.40 5.70 0.32
CA LEU A 160 -10.93 6.15 -0.99
C LEU A 160 -10.33 5.00 -1.80
N LEU A 161 -9.54 4.12 -1.18
CA LEU A 161 -8.98 2.94 -1.85
C LEU A 161 -10.09 1.99 -2.33
N VAL A 162 -11.12 1.74 -1.51
CA VAL A 162 -12.28 0.92 -1.92
C VAL A 162 -12.97 1.53 -3.14
N VAL A 163 -13.20 2.84 -3.11
CA VAL A 163 -13.88 3.55 -4.20
C VAL A 163 -13.03 3.57 -5.47
N VAL A 164 -11.74 3.91 -5.37
CA VAL A 164 -10.82 3.99 -6.51
C VAL A 164 -10.61 2.61 -7.13
N GLN A 165 -10.32 1.59 -6.33
CA GLN A 165 -9.98 0.26 -6.83
C GLN A 165 -11.20 -0.60 -7.15
N GLY A 166 -12.32 -0.40 -6.46
CA GLY A 166 -13.56 -1.14 -6.72
C GLY A 166 -14.33 -0.58 -7.91
N LYS A 167 -14.46 0.75 -8.02
CA LYS A 167 -15.30 1.40 -9.03
C LYS A 167 -14.51 1.97 -10.20
N TYR A 168 -13.47 2.74 -9.93
CA TYR A 168 -12.86 3.59 -10.97
C TYR A 168 -11.75 2.93 -11.78
N ILE A 169 -10.95 2.04 -11.17
CA ILE A 169 -9.76 1.48 -11.83
C ILE A 169 -10.09 0.78 -13.15
N GLY A 170 -11.16 -0.02 -13.22
CA GLY A 170 -11.55 -0.71 -14.45
C GLY A 170 -12.02 0.23 -15.56
N GLU A 171 -12.68 1.34 -15.21
CA GLU A 171 -13.07 2.38 -16.18
C GLU A 171 -11.85 3.15 -16.68
N TRP A 172 -10.98 3.59 -15.76
CA TRP A 172 -9.78 4.33 -16.11
C TRP A 172 -8.78 3.49 -16.90
N THR A 173 -8.62 2.20 -16.59
CA THR A 173 -7.74 1.31 -17.35
C THR A 173 -8.24 1.14 -18.78
N ARG A 174 -9.57 1.01 -18.98
CA ARG A 174 -10.16 0.89 -20.32
C ARG A 174 -10.06 2.19 -21.12
N ARG A 175 -10.16 3.35 -20.46
CA ARG A 175 -10.11 4.67 -21.13
C ARG A 175 -8.70 5.15 -21.42
N PHE A 176 -7.78 5.03 -20.47
CA PHE A 176 -6.44 5.62 -20.55
C PHE A 176 -5.35 4.57 -20.82
N GLY A 177 -5.60 3.31 -20.52
CA GLY A 177 -4.59 2.24 -20.56
C GLY A 177 -3.72 2.21 -19.30
N GLU A 178 -3.13 1.05 -19.01
CA GLU A 178 -2.37 0.80 -17.78
C GLU A 178 -1.11 1.68 -17.67
N ARG A 179 -0.40 1.90 -18.79
CA ARG A 179 0.82 2.72 -18.80
C ARG A 179 0.53 4.17 -18.41
N LYS A 180 -0.51 4.77 -19.00
CA LYS A 180 -0.90 6.16 -18.68
C LYS A 180 -1.43 6.27 -17.26
N LEU A 181 -2.12 5.24 -16.76
CA LEU A 181 -2.52 5.16 -15.36
C LEU A 181 -1.34 5.10 -14.40
N ILE A 182 -0.28 4.36 -14.74
CA ILE A 182 0.95 4.33 -13.93
C ILE A 182 1.59 5.72 -13.90
N TYR A 183 1.75 6.39 -15.05
CA TYR A 183 2.31 7.75 -15.09
C TYR A 183 1.47 8.75 -14.30
N GLY A 184 0.15 8.75 -14.54
CA GLY A 184 -0.78 9.63 -13.84
C GLY A 184 -0.79 9.36 -12.35
N GLY A 185 -0.83 8.09 -11.95
CA GLY A 185 -0.80 7.66 -10.55
C GLY A 185 0.48 8.10 -9.85
N LEU A 186 1.65 7.89 -10.45
CA LEU A 186 2.95 8.31 -9.91
C LEU A 186 3.03 9.84 -9.77
N ALA A 187 2.57 10.59 -10.77
CA ALA A 187 2.56 12.05 -10.73
C ALA A 187 1.59 12.61 -9.68
N ILE A 188 0.38 12.04 -9.58
CA ILE A 188 -0.61 12.41 -8.58
C ILE A 188 -0.10 12.09 -7.17
N LEU A 189 0.52 10.91 -6.99
CA LEU A 189 1.13 10.53 -5.71
C LEU A 189 2.26 11.48 -5.34
N ALA A 190 3.16 11.80 -6.28
CA ALA A 190 4.25 12.76 -6.06
C ALA A 190 3.72 14.14 -5.63
N CYS A 191 2.68 14.64 -6.31
CA CYS A 191 2.01 15.88 -5.94
C CYS A 191 1.40 15.78 -4.53
N GLY A 192 0.70 14.68 -4.22
CA GLY A 192 0.14 14.43 -2.89
C GLY A 192 1.19 14.43 -1.77
N LEU A 193 2.36 13.83 -2.00
CA LEU A 193 3.46 13.82 -1.04
C LEU A 193 4.06 15.22 -0.81
N ILE A 194 4.21 16.02 -1.87
CA ILE A 194 4.69 17.39 -1.75
C ILE A 194 3.66 18.25 -1.00
N LEU A 195 2.38 18.11 -1.32
CA LEU A 195 1.29 18.79 -0.62
C LEU A 195 1.23 18.39 0.86
N LEU A 196 1.54 17.14 1.18
CA LEU A 196 1.62 16.64 2.55
C LEU A 196 2.80 17.26 3.30
N SER A 197 3.95 17.43 2.64
CA SER A 197 5.11 18.10 3.23
C SER A 197 4.85 19.56 3.58
N ILE A 198 4.04 20.27 2.80
CA ILE A 198 3.73 21.69 3.03
C ILE A 198 2.49 21.87 3.92
N THR A 199 2.09 20.83 4.66
CA THR A 199 0.99 20.92 5.62
C THR A 199 1.23 22.08 6.58
N PRO A 200 0.29 23.04 6.67
CA PRO A 200 0.40 24.20 7.55
C PRO A 200 0.62 23.78 9.00
N ASN A 201 1.47 24.52 9.72
CA ASN A 201 1.68 24.29 11.14
C ASN A 201 0.54 24.94 11.94
N GLN A 202 -0.62 24.28 11.94
CA GLN A 202 -1.82 24.70 12.66
C GLN A 202 -2.42 23.47 13.35
N THR A 203 -2.48 23.51 14.68
CA THR A 203 -3.00 22.42 15.49
C THR A 203 -4.52 22.28 15.36
N VAL A 204 -5.05 21.12 15.73
CA VAL A 204 -6.50 20.88 15.71
C VAL A 204 -7.26 21.91 16.58
N PRO A 205 -8.53 22.24 16.27
CA PRO A 205 -9.25 23.33 16.94
C PRO A 205 -9.30 23.22 18.47
N ASN A 206 -9.46 22.00 18.97
CA ASN A 206 -9.56 21.70 20.40
C ASN A 206 -8.22 21.26 21.01
N TYR A 207 -7.10 21.61 20.37
CA TYR A 207 -5.79 21.25 20.85
C TYR A 207 -5.43 21.98 22.14
N SER A 208 -4.93 21.24 23.11
CA SER A 208 -4.20 21.74 24.27
C SER A 208 -3.04 20.79 24.51
N ARG A 209 -1.81 21.31 24.60
CA ARG A 209 -0.63 20.48 24.83
C ARG A 209 -0.75 19.67 26.11
N ASP A 210 -1.17 20.30 27.21
CA ASP A 210 -1.35 19.64 28.50
C ASP A 210 -2.46 18.58 28.44
N GLY A 211 -3.57 18.89 27.76
CA GLY A 211 -4.67 17.93 27.57
C GLY A 211 -4.24 16.71 26.76
N LEU A 212 -3.42 16.89 25.72
CA LEU A 212 -2.88 15.80 24.92
C LEU A 212 -1.83 14.99 25.69
N ILE A 213 -0.97 15.64 26.49
CA ILE A 213 -0.02 14.93 27.36
C ILE A 213 -0.77 14.04 28.34
N ALA A 214 -1.83 14.55 28.97
CA ALA A 214 -2.68 13.76 29.86
C ALA A 214 -3.35 12.58 29.13
N GLU A 215 -3.83 12.78 27.91
CA GLU A 215 -4.40 11.70 27.09
C GLU A 215 -3.36 10.62 26.73
N LEU A 216 -2.13 11.02 26.40
CA LEU A 216 -1.06 10.10 25.99
C LEU A 216 -0.41 9.35 27.16
N GLN A 217 -0.36 9.96 28.35
CA GLN A 217 0.20 9.34 29.55
C GLN A 217 -0.78 8.37 30.23
N GLY A 218 -2.09 8.55 30.05
CA GLY A 218 -3.08 7.75 30.75
C GLY A 218 -2.93 7.87 32.28
N ASP A 219 -3.02 6.75 32.99
CA ASP A 219 -2.84 6.68 34.45
C ASP A 219 -1.37 6.51 34.90
N GLU A 220 -0.40 6.52 33.97
CA GLU A 220 1.01 6.27 34.28
C GLU A 220 1.81 7.57 34.55
N THR A 221 2.68 7.54 35.56
CA THR A 221 3.56 8.67 35.91
C THR A 221 4.64 8.90 34.85
N PRO A 222 5.05 10.15 34.56
CA PRO A 222 5.90 10.44 33.40
C PRO A 222 7.31 9.87 33.56
N THR A 223 7.73 8.97 32.67
CA THR A 223 9.11 8.46 32.63
C THR A 223 9.99 9.12 31.57
N THR A 224 9.49 10.10 30.82
CA THR A 224 10.24 10.68 29.70
C THR A 224 10.12 12.20 29.62
N ASP A 225 11.25 12.89 29.74
CA ASP A 225 11.47 14.34 29.50
C ASP A 225 11.29 14.76 28.01
N GLN A 226 10.72 13.91 27.15
CA GLN A 226 10.61 14.16 25.70
C GLN A 226 9.32 14.92 25.32
N ILE A 227 9.08 16.04 26.00
CA ILE A 227 7.90 16.90 25.78
C ILE A 227 8.08 17.78 24.51
N ASP A 228 9.26 17.78 23.87
CA ASP A 228 9.60 18.66 22.74
C ASP A 228 9.11 18.18 21.36
N LEU A 229 8.46 17.00 21.30
CA LEU A 229 7.86 16.46 20.07
C LEU A 229 6.47 17.03 19.77
N LEU A 230 5.82 17.69 20.73
CA LEU A 230 4.45 18.21 20.57
C LEU A 230 4.47 19.67 20.11
N PRO A 231 3.54 20.07 19.21
CA PRO A 231 3.46 21.45 18.75
C PRO A 231 3.07 22.40 19.90
N PRO A 232 3.55 23.66 19.88
CA PRO A 232 3.18 24.65 20.89
C PRO A 232 1.70 25.04 20.77
N ASP A 233 1.10 25.46 21.88
CA ASP A 233 -0.25 26.02 21.88
C ASP A 233 -0.27 27.40 21.18
N GLY A 234 -1.42 27.75 20.58
CA GLY A 234 -1.72 29.12 20.16
C GLY A 234 -2.21 29.29 18.72
N ASN A 235 -1.90 28.36 17.80
CA ASN A 235 -2.41 28.39 16.42
C ASN A 235 -3.35 27.20 16.17
N ASN A 236 -4.47 27.16 16.88
CA ASN A 236 -5.49 26.13 16.71
C ASN A 236 -6.44 26.51 15.58
N GLY A 237 -6.84 25.56 14.74
CA GLY A 237 -7.83 25.84 13.70
C GLY A 237 -8.15 24.65 12.79
N TRP A 238 -9.06 24.89 11.85
CA TRP A 238 -9.52 23.87 10.92
C TRP A 238 -8.68 23.77 9.65
N LEU A 239 -7.83 24.74 9.35
CA LEU A 239 -7.09 24.81 8.09
C LEU A 239 -6.13 23.62 7.97
N GLY A 240 -5.37 23.30 9.01
CA GLY A 240 -4.48 22.12 9.02
C GLY A 240 -5.23 20.80 8.83
N VAL A 241 -6.39 20.66 9.47
CA VAL A 241 -7.27 19.48 9.36
C VAL A 241 -7.85 19.34 7.96
N ILE A 242 -8.46 20.41 7.42
CA ILE A 242 -9.04 20.41 6.08
C ILE A 242 -7.96 20.14 5.04
N TRP A 243 -6.78 20.77 5.20
CA TRP A 243 -5.64 20.57 4.32
C TRP A 243 -5.24 19.09 4.26
N ILE A 244 -4.97 18.45 5.40
CA ILE A 244 -4.52 17.06 5.39
C ILE A 244 -5.58 16.12 4.81
N LEU A 245 -6.86 16.33 5.14
CA LEU A 245 -7.96 15.53 4.58
C LEU A 245 -8.06 15.67 3.05
N LEU A 246 -7.89 16.88 2.52
CA LEU A 246 -7.86 17.12 1.07
C LEU A 246 -6.64 16.48 0.41
N VAL A 247 -5.47 16.53 1.05
CA VAL A 247 -4.23 15.94 0.54
C VAL A 247 -4.28 14.41 0.52
N MET A 248 -5.09 13.77 1.38
CA MET A 248 -5.26 12.31 1.32
C MET A 248 -5.93 11.84 0.03
N PHE A 249 -6.69 12.67 -0.68
CA PHE A 249 -7.30 12.31 -1.97
C PHE A 249 -6.27 11.97 -3.05
N PRO A 250 -5.35 12.88 -3.44
CA PRO A 250 -4.33 12.54 -4.42
C PRO A 250 -3.42 11.42 -3.94
N VAL A 251 -3.07 11.37 -2.65
CA VAL A 251 -2.25 10.29 -2.09
C VAL A 251 -2.93 8.92 -2.28
N ALA A 252 -4.21 8.80 -1.89
CA ALA A 252 -4.96 7.55 -2.01
C ALA A 252 -5.27 7.17 -3.47
N ILE A 253 -5.64 8.14 -4.33
CA ILE A 253 -5.89 7.90 -5.75
C ILE A 253 -4.61 7.41 -6.44
N GLY A 254 -3.48 8.10 -6.21
CA GLY A 254 -2.20 7.74 -6.79
C GLY A 254 -1.77 6.34 -6.36
N ALA A 255 -1.75 6.06 -5.05
CA ALA A 255 -1.40 4.74 -4.53
C ALA A 255 -2.36 3.63 -5.01
N GLY A 256 -3.66 3.91 -5.06
CA GLY A 256 -4.70 2.94 -5.41
C GLY A 256 -4.64 2.44 -6.85
N VAL A 257 -4.15 3.24 -7.80
CA VAL A 257 -4.10 2.85 -9.21
C VAL A 257 -2.78 2.20 -9.63
N ILE A 258 -1.67 2.53 -8.97
CA ILE A 258 -0.33 2.11 -9.40
C ILE A 258 -0.15 0.59 -9.25
N THR A 259 -0.40 0.04 -8.06
CA THR A 259 -0.12 -1.38 -7.77
C THR A 259 -0.89 -2.34 -8.68
N PRO A 260 -2.23 -2.21 -8.86
CA PRO A 260 -2.95 -3.12 -9.74
C PRO A 260 -2.57 -2.97 -11.21
N SER A 261 -2.27 -1.74 -11.65
CA SER A 261 -1.82 -1.48 -13.03
C SER A 261 -0.45 -2.07 -13.32
N ILE A 262 0.50 -1.93 -12.40
CA ILE A 262 1.83 -2.55 -12.52
C ILE A 262 1.72 -4.08 -12.53
N ASN A 263 1.03 -4.67 -11.56
CA ASN A 263 0.87 -6.12 -11.50
C ASN A 263 0.17 -6.66 -12.75
N SER A 264 -0.85 -5.96 -13.26
CA SER A 264 -1.50 -6.33 -14.52
C SER A 264 -0.52 -6.30 -15.70
N LEU A 265 0.26 -5.23 -15.87
CA LEU A 265 1.27 -5.17 -16.92
C LEU A 265 2.33 -6.26 -16.78
N ILE A 266 2.78 -6.57 -15.56
CA ILE A 266 3.72 -7.68 -15.33
C ILE A 266 3.12 -8.98 -15.85
N THR A 267 1.87 -9.33 -15.48
CA THR A 267 1.23 -10.57 -15.92
C THR A 267 0.99 -10.65 -17.44
N GLN A 268 0.86 -9.50 -18.13
CA GLN A 268 0.68 -9.45 -19.58
C GLN A 268 2.00 -9.61 -20.35
N ASN A 269 3.14 -9.43 -19.69
CA ASN A 269 4.47 -9.48 -20.30
C ASN A 269 5.29 -10.71 -19.89
N VAL A 270 4.66 -11.67 -19.23
CA VAL A 270 5.25 -12.96 -18.87
C VAL A 270 4.37 -14.10 -19.40
N THR A 271 4.95 -15.29 -19.54
CA THR A 271 4.18 -16.46 -19.96
C THR A 271 3.21 -16.88 -18.84
N GLN A 272 2.12 -17.57 -19.18
CA GLN A 272 1.16 -18.06 -18.17
C GLN A 272 1.82 -18.94 -17.10
N ALA A 273 2.87 -19.69 -17.45
CA ALA A 273 3.62 -20.51 -16.50
C ALA A 273 4.43 -19.69 -15.48
N ASP A 274 4.73 -18.42 -15.80
CA ASP A 274 5.60 -17.56 -14.99
C ASP A 274 4.83 -16.45 -14.26
N VAL A 275 3.51 -16.31 -14.45
CA VAL A 275 2.67 -15.29 -13.79
C VAL A 275 2.81 -15.34 -12.28
N GLY A 276 2.66 -16.53 -11.67
CA GLY A 276 2.80 -16.70 -10.23
C GLY A 276 4.19 -16.35 -9.72
N SER A 277 5.23 -16.72 -10.47
CA SER A 277 6.62 -16.38 -10.14
C SER A 277 6.86 -14.87 -10.20
N ALA A 278 6.36 -14.20 -11.25
CA ALA A 278 6.53 -12.76 -11.44
C ALA A 278 5.80 -11.94 -10.37
N LEU A 279 4.56 -12.33 -10.04
CA LEU A 279 3.81 -11.72 -8.92
C LEU A 279 4.46 -12.04 -7.57
N GLY A 280 5.08 -13.21 -7.42
CA GLY A 280 5.88 -13.57 -6.24
C GLY A 280 7.10 -12.68 -6.04
N VAL A 281 7.83 -12.35 -7.12
CA VAL A 281 8.93 -11.35 -7.05
C VAL A 281 8.39 -9.99 -6.64
N SER A 282 7.30 -9.54 -7.27
CA SER A 282 6.62 -8.28 -6.95
C SER A 282 6.27 -8.21 -5.46
N ALA A 283 5.61 -9.23 -4.92
CA ALA A 283 5.24 -9.30 -3.50
C ALA A 283 6.45 -9.36 -2.56
N SER A 284 7.53 -10.03 -2.96
CA SER A 284 8.77 -10.10 -2.20
C SER A 284 9.45 -8.72 -2.11
N LEU A 285 9.48 -7.98 -3.23
CA LEU A 285 9.97 -6.60 -3.26
C LEU A 285 9.11 -5.66 -2.41
N VAL A 286 7.79 -5.81 -2.47
CA VAL A 286 6.86 -5.06 -1.61
C VAL A 286 7.13 -5.34 -0.13
N SER A 287 7.35 -6.60 0.22
CA SER A 287 7.66 -7.01 1.60
C SER A 287 9.01 -6.49 2.06
N LEU A 288 10.03 -6.52 1.18
CA LEU A 288 11.35 -5.95 1.46
C LEU A 288 11.26 -4.44 1.69
N ALA A 289 10.53 -3.72 0.85
CA ALA A 289 10.28 -2.30 1.02
C ALA A 289 9.63 -2.03 2.39
N ASN A 290 8.55 -2.75 2.73
CA ASN A 290 7.89 -2.62 4.04
C ASN A 290 8.84 -2.88 5.23
N ALA A 291 9.80 -3.80 5.09
CA ALA A 291 10.73 -4.13 6.17
C ALA A 291 11.78 -3.03 6.40
N ILE A 292 12.32 -2.42 5.33
CA ILE A 292 13.39 -1.42 5.43
C ILE A 292 12.87 0.01 5.62
N THR A 293 11.65 0.27 5.17
CA THR A 293 11.07 1.62 5.18
C THR A 293 10.97 2.24 6.57
N PRO A 294 10.49 1.58 7.64
CA PRO A 294 10.41 2.20 8.97
C PRO A 294 11.78 2.67 9.49
N ILE A 295 12.85 1.94 9.14
CA ILE A 295 14.23 2.29 9.51
C ILE A 295 14.65 3.56 8.78
N ILE A 296 14.52 3.58 7.45
CA ILE A 296 14.89 4.73 6.62
C ILE A 296 14.04 5.95 6.99
N GLY A 297 12.72 5.76 7.11
CA GLY A 297 11.78 6.80 7.45
C GLY A 297 12.03 7.38 8.83
N GLY A 298 12.29 6.53 9.83
CA GLY A 298 12.59 6.95 11.20
C GLY A 298 13.87 7.78 11.27
N LEU A 299 14.93 7.37 10.55
CA LEU A 299 16.17 8.15 10.45
C LEU A 299 15.94 9.51 9.79
N ILE A 300 15.20 9.56 8.68
CA ILE A 300 14.86 10.82 8.02
C ILE A 300 14.05 11.71 8.96
N PHE A 301 13.05 11.15 9.65
CA PHE A 301 12.22 11.88 10.60
C PHE A 301 13.06 12.45 11.74
N GLN A 302 14.00 11.67 12.27
CA GLN A 302 14.86 12.07 13.38
C GLN A 302 15.87 13.16 13.00
N PHE A 303 16.51 13.07 11.84
CA PHE A 303 17.57 14.00 11.44
C PHE A 303 17.11 15.20 10.62
N LEU A 304 16.06 15.03 9.80
CA LEU A 304 15.59 16.04 8.84
C LEU A 304 14.17 16.53 9.16
N GLY A 305 13.51 15.93 10.16
CA GLY A 305 12.15 16.26 10.56
C GLY A 305 11.07 15.57 9.72
N GLY A 306 9.82 15.63 10.21
CA GLY A 306 8.70 14.94 9.59
C GLY A 306 8.34 15.44 8.19
N THR A 307 8.49 16.73 7.91
CA THR A 307 8.19 17.29 6.57
C THR A 307 9.18 16.80 5.50
N ALA A 308 10.45 16.62 5.86
CA ALA A 308 11.49 16.22 4.91
C ALA A 308 11.25 14.84 4.31
N LEU A 309 10.69 13.90 5.08
CA LEU A 309 10.32 12.57 4.58
C LEU A 309 9.37 12.65 3.39
N PHE A 310 8.31 13.46 3.51
CA PHE A 310 7.32 13.61 2.45
C PHE A 310 7.85 14.42 1.27
N MET A 311 8.65 15.46 1.53
CA MET A 311 9.28 16.24 0.46
C MET A 311 10.24 15.39 -0.37
N LEU A 312 11.17 14.69 0.28
CA LEU A 312 12.13 13.80 -0.37
C LEU A 312 11.40 12.67 -1.10
N GLY A 313 10.41 12.05 -0.45
CA GLY A 313 9.56 11.04 -1.08
C GLY A 313 8.87 11.56 -2.34
N GLY A 314 8.32 12.78 -2.29
CA GLY A 314 7.71 13.45 -3.44
C GLY A 314 8.70 13.72 -4.58
N LEU A 315 9.88 14.26 -4.29
CA LEU A 315 10.93 14.51 -5.28
C LEU A 315 11.44 13.21 -5.93
N VAL A 316 11.68 12.17 -5.13
CA VAL A 316 12.06 10.86 -5.64
C VAL A 316 10.93 10.28 -6.51
N MET A 317 9.67 10.44 -6.10
CA MET A 317 8.51 10.00 -6.89
C MET A 317 8.40 10.74 -8.24
N ILE A 318 8.74 12.03 -8.31
CA ILE A 318 8.85 12.76 -9.58
C ILE A 318 9.92 12.11 -10.46
N GLY A 319 11.11 11.85 -9.91
CA GLY A 319 12.20 11.18 -10.63
C GLY A 319 11.78 9.81 -11.17
N ILE A 320 11.08 9.02 -10.35
CA ILE A 320 10.52 7.72 -10.74
C ILE A 320 9.46 7.87 -11.82
N SER A 321 8.58 8.88 -11.72
CA SER A 321 7.57 9.16 -12.74
C SER A 321 8.20 9.52 -14.09
N LEU A 322 9.26 10.31 -14.10
CA LEU A 322 10.03 10.65 -15.30
C LEU A 322 10.74 9.41 -15.87
N TYR A 323 11.35 8.61 -15.01
CA TYR A 323 11.97 7.33 -15.39
C TYR A 323 10.96 6.37 -16.01
N ALA A 324 9.77 6.25 -15.40
CA ALA A 324 8.67 5.45 -15.94
C ALA A 324 8.30 5.93 -17.34
N PHE A 325 8.12 7.23 -17.54
CA PHE A 325 7.76 7.81 -18.83
C PHE A 325 8.78 7.50 -19.95
N GLN A 326 10.06 7.50 -19.61
CA GLN A 326 11.14 7.23 -20.57
C GLN A 326 11.31 5.75 -20.94
N ASN A 327 10.99 4.84 -20.03
CA ASN A 327 11.30 3.41 -20.15
C ASN A 327 10.07 2.52 -20.40
N LEU A 328 8.87 2.98 -20.04
CA LEU A 328 7.62 2.30 -20.35
C LEU A 328 7.01 2.77 -21.69
N ASN A 329 7.72 3.54 -22.53
CA ASN A 329 7.18 3.99 -23.81
C ASN A 329 7.46 2.97 -24.95
N PRO A 330 6.47 2.51 -25.73
CA PRO A 330 6.64 1.41 -26.69
C PRO A 330 7.59 1.72 -27.87
N GLN A 331 7.87 2.98 -28.16
CA GLN A 331 8.69 3.36 -29.33
C GLN A 331 10.17 3.00 -29.21
N LYS A 332 10.68 2.66 -28.01
CA LYS A 332 12.08 2.24 -27.83
C LYS A 332 12.32 0.74 -28.00
N THR A 333 11.28 -0.09 -28.01
CA THR A 333 11.43 -1.55 -27.93
C THR A 333 11.48 -2.26 -29.30
N VAL A 334 11.52 -1.52 -30.41
CA VAL A 334 11.46 -2.08 -31.78
C VAL A 334 12.82 -2.10 -32.51
N VAL A 335 13.92 -1.64 -31.90
CA VAL A 335 15.24 -1.67 -32.57
C VAL A 335 16.21 -2.59 -31.80
N THR A 336 16.00 -3.90 -31.91
CA THR A 336 17.04 -4.93 -31.78
C THR A 336 16.45 -6.26 -32.31
N THR A 337 15.96 -6.26 -33.54
CA THR A 337 15.90 -7.51 -34.31
C THR A 337 17.30 -7.76 -34.85
N HIS A 338 17.81 -8.93 -34.50
CA HIS A 338 19.04 -9.56 -34.98
C HIS A 338 19.27 -9.34 -36.48
N ASP A 339 20.47 -8.84 -36.81
CA ASP A 339 21.22 -9.23 -38.01
C ASP A 339 22.37 -10.15 -37.55
#